data_AF-A0A4S2HFY1-F1
#
_entry.id   AF-A0A4S2HFY1-F1
#
_cell.length_a   1.000
_cell.length_b   1.000
_cell.length_c   1.000
_cell.angle_alpha   90.00
_cell.angle_beta   90.00
_cell.angle_gamma   90.00
#
_symmetry.space_group_name_H-M   'P 1'
#
loop_
_entity.id
_entity.type
_entity.pdbx_description
1 polymer ?
#
loop_
_entity_poly.entity_id
_entity_poly.type
_entity_poly.pdbx_seq_one_letter_code
_entity_poly.pdbx_strand_id
1 'polypeptide(L)' 'MGKKAITIFTAKTARELLKGGFTLIDIKPDKNDPDGKRSVFIFRNDENLLEKIKEYKEK' A
#
# COMPACT_ATOMS: atom_id res chain seq x y z
N MET A 1 15.95 -2.80 13.16
CA MET A 1 14.75 -1.94 13.33
C MET A 1 13.88 -2.07 12.07
N GLY A 2 12.86 -2.94 12.09
CA GLY A 2 12.01 -3.16 10.91
C GLY A 2 11.11 -1.94 10.62
N LYS A 3 10.82 -1.67 9.34
CA LYS A 3 9.81 -0.66 8.98
C LYS A 3 8.47 -1.10 9.56
N LYS A 4 7.78 -0.25 10.31
CA LYS A 4 6.47 -0.58 10.93
C LYS A 4 5.31 -0.51 9.92
N ALA A 5 5.50 0.18 8.81
CA ALA A 5 4.49 0.41 7.80
C ALA A 5 5.11 0.43 6.39
N ILE A 6 4.27 0.15 5.40
CA ILE A 6 4.62 0.13 3.97
C ILE A 6 3.67 1.05 3.21
N THR A 7 4.25 1.83 2.30
CA THR A 7 3.56 2.81 1.47
C THR A 7 3.26 2.22 0.10
N ILE A 8 2.00 2.29 -0.33
CA ILE A 8 1.49 1.80 -1.61
C ILE A 8 0.90 2.98 -2.38
N PHE A 9 1.36 3.18 -3.62
CA PHE A 9 0.97 4.33 -4.46
C PHE A 9 -0.14 4.00 -5.47
N THR A 10 -0.52 2.73 -5.61
CA THR A 10 -1.50 2.30 -6.60
C THR A 10 -2.79 1.83 -5.94
N ALA A 11 -3.91 2.38 -6.37
CA ALA A 11 -5.24 1.99 -5.88
C ALA A 11 -5.59 0.52 -6.21
N LYS A 12 -5.01 -0.05 -7.28
CA LYS A 12 -5.18 -1.48 -7.63
C LYS A 12 -4.56 -2.36 -6.53
N THR A 13 -3.29 -2.17 -6.22
CA THR A 13 -2.59 -2.97 -5.20
C THR A 13 -3.20 -2.77 -3.82
N ALA A 14 -3.56 -1.53 -3.46
CA ALA A 14 -4.23 -1.25 -2.19
C ALA A 14 -5.55 -2.03 -2.02
N ARG A 15 -6.40 -2.09 -3.06
CA ARG A 15 -7.64 -2.88 -3.03
C ARG A 15 -7.40 -4.36 -2.86
N GLU A 16 -6.40 -4.92 -3.54
CA GLU A 16 -6.06 -6.34 -3.40
C GLU A 16 -5.52 -6.67 -2.01
N LEU A 17 -4.72 -5.78 -1.41
CA LEU A 17 -4.27 -5.93 -0.03
C LEU A 17 -5.43 -5.85 0.97
N LEU A 18 -6.39 -4.95 0.76
CA LEU A 18 -7.60 -4.88 1.59
C LEU A 18 -8.43 -6.17 1.51
N LYS A 19 -8.62 -6.72 0.30
CA LYS A 19 -9.29 -8.03 0.12
C LYS A 19 -8.53 -9.17 0.80
N GLY A 20 -7.20 -9.08 0.87
CA GLY A 20 -6.33 -10.01 1.58
C GLY A 20 -6.33 -9.87 3.10
N GLY A 21 -7.11 -8.95 3.67
CA GLY A 21 -7.22 -8.75 5.12
C GLY A 21 -6.08 -7.95 5.75
N PHE A 22 -5.23 -7.30 4.95
CA PHE A 22 -4.14 -6.49 5.48
C PHE A 22 -4.65 -5.18 6.10
N THR A 23 -3.99 -4.75 7.17
CA THR A 23 -4.42 -3.57 7.93
C THR A 23 -3.92 -2.29 7.27
N LEU A 24 -4.86 -1.49 6.74
CA LEU A 24 -4.61 -0.12 6.34
C LEU A 24 -4.53 0.77 7.58
N ILE A 25 -3.43 1.49 7.73
CA ILE A 25 -3.18 2.41 8.84
C ILE A 25 -3.69 3.81 8.50
N ASP A 26 -3.45 4.27 7.26
CA ASP A 26 -3.67 5.66 6.89
C ASP A 26 -3.78 5.83 5.35
N ILE A 27 -4.42 6.91 4.91
CA ILE A 27 -4.50 7.34 3.51
C ILE A 27 -4.16 8.82 3.45
N LYS A 28 -3.22 9.20 2.57
CA LYS A 28 -2.78 10.58 2.39
C LYS A 28 -2.84 10.99 0.93
N PRO A 29 -3.00 12.28 0.61
CA PRO A 29 -2.78 12.76 -0.74
C PRO A 29 -1.32 12.52 -1.16
N ASP A 30 -1.10 12.15 -2.42
CA ASP A 30 0.23 12.10 -3.02
C ASP A 30 0.73 13.53 -3.24
N LYS A 31 1.71 13.95 -2.43
CA LYS A 31 2.28 15.30 -2.51
C LYS A 31 3.05 15.56 -3.81
N ASN A 32 3.38 14.51 -4.57
CA ASN A 32 4.07 14.63 -5.84
C ASN A 32 3.11 14.58 -7.03
N ASP A 33 1.80 14.40 -6.80
CA ASP A 33 0.80 14.42 -7.86
C ASP A 33 0.35 15.87 -8.11
N PRO A 34 0.72 16.48 -9.26
CA PRO A 34 0.39 17.89 -9.53
C PRO A 34 -1.12 18.14 -9.65
N ASP A 35 -1.89 17.10 -9.97
CA ASP A 35 -3.35 17.16 -10.04
C ASP A 35 -4.02 17.01 -8.66
N GLY A 36 -3.30 16.59 -7.62
CA GLY A 36 -3.81 16.37 -6.26
C GLY A 36 -4.91 15.30 -6.16
N LYS A 37 -5.04 14.42 -7.15
CA LYS A 37 -6.10 13.40 -7.25
C LYS A 37 -5.64 12.03 -6.76
N ARG A 38 -4.33 11.79 -6.71
CA ARG A 38 -3.77 10.51 -6.28
C ARG A 38 -3.69 10.42 -4.76
N SER A 39 -4.00 9.22 -4.27
CA SER A 39 -3.87 8.86 -2.87
C SER A 39 -2.74 7.86 -2.67
N VAL A 40 -2.06 7.99 -1.54
CA VAL A 40 -1.04 7.10 -1.02
C VAL A 40 -1.62 6.32 0.15
N PHE A 41 -1.53 5.00 0.09
CA PHE A 41 -2.09 4.08 1.06
C PHE A 41 -0.99 3.53 1.95
N ILE A 42 -1.15 3.60 3.27
CA ILE A 42 -0.13 3.19 4.24
C ILE A 42 -0.66 1.96 4.98
N PHE A 43 -0.01 0.82 4.79
CA PHE A 43 -0.38 -0.45 5.43
C PHE A 43 0.58 -0.80 6.56
N ARG A 44 0.11 -1.55 7.55
CA ARG A 44 0.96 -2.16 8.57
C ARG A 44 1.91 -3.16 7.91
N ASN A 45 3.18 -3.13 8.29
CA ASN A 45 4.16 -4.08 7.78
C ASN A 45 4.02 -5.41 8.50
N ASP A 46 3.02 -6.19 8.11
CA ASP A 46 2.82 -7.57 8.55
C ASP A 46 3.78 -8.50 7.76
N GLU A 47 4.20 -9.61 8.38
CA GLU A 47 5.22 -10.52 7.82
C GLU A 47 4.90 -10.96 6.38
N ASN A 48 3.63 -11.18 6.05
CA ASN A 48 3.19 -11.68 4.74
C ASN A 48 2.91 -10.58 3.70
N LEU A 49 2.94 -9.30 4.09
CA LEU A 49 2.54 -8.19 3.20
C LEU A 49 3.55 -8.00 2.06
N LEU A 50 4.85 -8.13 2.36
CA LEU A 50 5.91 -7.96 1.36
C LEU A 50 5.88 -9.04 0.28
N GLU A 51 5.64 -10.29 0.66
CA GLU A 51 5.49 -11.41 -0.27
C GLU A 51 4.29 -11.18 -1.19
N LYS A 52 3.15 -10.78 -0.61
CA LYS A 52 1.95 -10.49 -1.39
C LYS A 52 2.15 -9.36 -2.39
N ILE A 53 2.87 -8.31 -2.02
CA ILE A 53 3.20 -7.20 -2.94
C ILE A 53 4.06 -7.69 -4.11
N LYS A 54 5.02 -8.60 -3.89
CA LYS A 54 5.85 -9.16 -4.96
C LYS A 54 4.98 -9.96 -5.96
N GLU A 55 4.11 -10.83 -5.46
CA GLU A 55 3.18 -11.60 -6.31
C GLU A 55 2.32 -10.69 -7.22
N TYR A 56 1.91 -9.52 -6.72
CA TYR A 56 1.12 -8.58 -7.52
C TYR A 56 1.91 -7.77 -8.53
N LYS A 57 3.23 -7.64 -8.37
CA LYS A 57 4.09 -6.92 -9.33
C LYS A 57 4.50 -7.80 -10.51
N GLU A 58 4.51 -9.11 -10.32
CA GLU A 58 4.91 -10.10 -11.35
C GLU A 58 3.71 -10.61 -12.19
N LYS A 59 2.49 -10.17 -11.87
CA LYS A 59 1.25 -10.41 -12.64
C LYS A 59 0.85 -9.21 -13.49
#